data_AF-A0A955BKJ6-F1
#
_entry.id   AF-A0A955BKJ6-F1
#
_cell.length_a   1.000
_cell.length_b   1.000
_cell.length_c   1.000
_cell.angle_alpha   90.00
_cell.angle_beta   90.00
_cell.angle_gamma   90.00
#
_symmetry.space_group_name_H-M   'P 1'
#
loop_
_entity.id
_entity.type
_entity.pdbx_description
1 polymer ?
#
loop_
_entity_poly.entity_id
_entity_poly.type
_entity_poly.pdbx_seq_one_letter_code
_entity_poly.pdbx_strand_id
1 'polypeptide(L)'
;MYYIDPHIHMVSRTTDDYETLAKMGCVGMSEPAFWAGYDRGSVDGFRDYFEQLTAFEPRRAANYGIQHYTWLCINAKEAENVSLSREVIAMIPEFLERPGVLGIGEIGLNKNTRNEVIVFLEHVDLAMKTNEQILIHTPHLEDKFQGTRMILDMLVGDSRIDRARVLVDHVEEHTIKHVLDEGFWAGMTLYPVSKCTPARAVDMVEMYGPERLLVNSAGDWGPSKPTAVPDFILEMRRRGHAESAIRRVVYENPKQFFSQSRGFAFDPPE
;
A
#
# COMPACT_ATOMS: atom_id res chain seq x y z
N MET A 1 -14.40 -9.29 -14.27
CA MET A 1 -13.60 -8.05 -14.34
C MET A 1 -12.31 -8.32 -13.62
N TYR A 2 -11.17 -8.03 -14.25
CA TYR A 2 -9.87 -8.15 -13.60
C TYR A 2 -9.59 -6.93 -12.72
N TYR A 3 -8.87 -7.15 -11.62
CA TYR A 3 -8.44 -6.10 -10.70
C TYR A 3 -7.00 -6.34 -10.21
N ILE A 4 -6.41 -5.30 -9.65
CA ILE A 4 -5.15 -5.33 -8.92
C ILE A 4 -5.46 -4.98 -7.48
N ASP A 5 -4.98 -5.76 -6.50
CA ASP A 5 -5.04 -5.38 -5.08
C ASP A 5 -3.75 -4.64 -4.70
N PRO A 6 -3.76 -3.29 -4.63
CA PRO A 6 -2.53 -2.54 -4.48
C PRO A 6 -1.95 -2.61 -3.07
N HIS A 7 -2.59 -3.28 -2.11
CA HIS A 7 -2.05 -3.47 -0.77
C HIS A 7 -2.66 -4.70 -0.09
N ILE A 8 -1.89 -5.78 0.05
CA ILE A 8 -2.26 -6.99 0.79
C ILE A 8 -1.00 -7.68 1.33
N HIS A 9 -1.03 -8.19 2.57
CA HIS A 9 0.14 -8.81 3.22
C HIS A 9 0.11 -10.33 3.12
N MET A 10 0.44 -10.88 1.95
CA MET A 10 0.28 -12.31 1.68
C MET A 10 1.15 -13.21 2.56
N VAL A 11 2.28 -12.76 3.08
CA VAL A 11 3.05 -13.51 4.11
C VAL A 11 2.20 -13.92 5.32
N SER A 12 1.12 -13.16 5.62
CA SER A 12 0.17 -13.48 6.69
C SER A 12 -1.04 -14.32 6.26
N ARG A 13 -1.10 -14.69 4.98
CA ARG A 13 -2.27 -15.28 4.32
C ARG A 13 -1.96 -16.68 3.80
N THR A 14 -3.02 -17.48 3.73
CA THR A 14 -2.91 -18.88 3.30
C THR A 14 -2.89 -18.98 1.78
N THR A 15 -2.54 -20.16 1.30
CA THR A 15 -2.63 -20.51 -0.11
C THR A 15 -4.09 -20.46 -0.63
N ASP A 16 -5.07 -20.78 0.21
CA ASP A 16 -6.49 -20.71 -0.13
C ASP A 16 -6.94 -19.27 -0.47
N ASP A 17 -6.32 -18.27 0.15
CA ASP A 17 -6.57 -16.86 -0.18
C ASP A 17 -6.06 -16.53 -1.59
N TYR A 18 -4.90 -17.04 -2.02
CA TYR A 18 -4.45 -16.88 -3.41
C TYR A 18 -5.41 -17.54 -4.40
N GLU A 19 -5.88 -18.74 -4.12
CA GLU A 19 -6.87 -19.43 -4.97
C GLU A 19 -8.17 -18.61 -5.06
N THR A 20 -8.62 -18.05 -3.94
CA THR A 20 -9.80 -17.19 -3.89
C THR A 20 -9.60 -15.90 -4.69
N LEU A 21 -8.47 -15.22 -4.51
CA LEU A 21 -8.10 -14.00 -5.24
C LEU A 21 -8.11 -14.24 -6.75
N ALA A 22 -7.47 -15.32 -7.21
CA ALA A 22 -7.42 -15.71 -8.62
C ALA A 22 -8.82 -16.00 -9.19
N LYS A 23 -9.64 -16.78 -8.47
CA LYS A 23 -11.04 -17.07 -8.88
C LYS A 23 -11.90 -15.81 -8.99
N MET A 24 -11.61 -14.79 -8.19
CA MET A 24 -12.31 -13.50 -8.22
C MET A 24 -11.76 -12.51 -9.25
N GLY A 25 -10.69 -12.87 -9.98
CA GLY A 25 -10.11 -12.05 -11.03
C GLY A 25 -8.98 -11.12 -10.58
N CYS A 26 -8.34 -11.38 -9.44
CA CYS A 26 -7.08 -10.72 -9.10
C CYS A 26 -5.99 -11.17 -10.06
N VAL A 27 -5.31 -10.23 -10.72
CA VAL A 27 -4.22 -10.52 -11.67
C VAL A 27 -2.89 -9.91 -11.26
N GLY A 28 -2.92 -8.99 -10.31
CA GLY A 28 -1.74 -8.40 -9.73
C GLY A 28 -2.00 -7.93 -8.30
N MET A 29 -0.96 -7.87 -7.49
CA MET A 29 -1.05 -7.34 -6.14
C MET A 29 0.26 -6.69 -5.71
N SER A 30 0.20 -5.81 -4.72
CA SER A 30 1.40 -5.34 -4.05
C SER A 30 1.35 -5.60 -2.54
N GLU A 31 2.48 -6.05 -2.02
CA GLU A 31 2.68 -6.41 -0.61
C GLU A 31 3.74 -5.50 0.01
N PRO A 32 3.34 -4.50 0.81
CA PRO A 32 4.29 -3.70 1.56
C PRO A 32 4.89 -4.50 2.71
N ALA A 33 6.17 -4.23 3.01
CA ALA A 33 6.80 -4.72 4.22
C ALA A 33 6.00 -4.25 5.45
N PHE A 34 5.62 -5.20 6.31
CA PHE A 34 4.70 -4.94 7.43
C PHE A 34 5.17 -5.58 8.75
N TRP A 35 4.47 -5.20 9.81
CA TRP A 35 4.71 -5.69 11.17
C TRP A 35 4.27 -7.15 11.34
N ALA A 36 5.18 -8.00 11.81
CA ALA A 36 4.98 -9.45 11.87
C ALA A 36 4.11 -9.95 13.04
N GLY A 37 3.44 -9.05 13.78
CA GLY A 37 2.79 -9.38 15.06
C GLY A 37 3.71 -9.26 16.27
N TYR A 38 4.99 -8.93 16.04
CA TYR A 38 6.02 -8.67 17.04
C TYR A 38 7.11 -7.79 16.44
N ASP A 39 7.86 -7.10 17.30
CA ASP A 39 8.98 -6.26 16.87
C ASP A 39 10.19 -7.15 16.58
N ARG A 40 10.72 -7.06 15.36
CA ARG A 40 11.93 -7.82 14.99
C ARG A 40 13.13 -7.32 15.80
N GLY A 41 13.98 -8.25 16.22
CA GLY A 41 15.09 -7.96 17.14
C GLY A 41 16.39 -7.48 16.47
N SER A 42 16.53 -7.63 15.15
CA SER A 42 17.75 -7.29 14.42
C SER A 42 17.47 -7.01 12.94
N VAL A 43 18.44 -6.36 12.28
CA VAL A 43 18.41 -6.12 10.84
C VAL A 43 18.36 -7.43 10.04
N ASP A 44 18.98 -8.50 10.53
CA ASP A 44 18.94 -9.82 9.88
C ASP A 44 17.51 -10.38 9.79
N GLY A 45 16.67 -10.13 10.79
CA GLY A 45 15.26 -10.51 10.74
C GLY A 45 14.48 -9.77 9.65
N PHE A 46 14.84 -8.51 9.35
CA PHE A 46 14.28 -7.78 8.21
C PHE A 46 14.86 -8.29 6.89
N ARG A 47 16.14 -8.65 6.85
CA ARG A 47 16.81 -9.21 5.67
C ARG A 47 16.12 -10.49 5.21
N ASP A 48 15.91 -11.44 6.12
CA ASP A 48 15.22 -12.70 5.81
C ASP A 48 13.79 -12.46 5.33
N TYR A 49 13.12 -11.47 5.93
CA TYR A 49 11.78 -11.08 5.49
C TYR A 49 11.77 -10.44 4.09
N PHE A 50 12.75 -9.59 3.76
CA PHE A 50 12.88 -9.03 2.42
C PHE A 50 13.22 -10.09 1.37
N GLU A 51 14.00 -11.12 1.71
CA GLU A 51 14.19 -12.29 0.84
C GLU A 51 12.87 -13.05 0.63
N GLN A 52 12.03 -13.19 1.66
CA GLN A 52 10.70 -13.76 1.47
C GLN A 52 9.85 -12.92 0.49
N LEU A 53 9.79 -11.60 0.69
CA LEU A 53 9.01 -10.69 -0.14
C LEU A 53 9.50 -10.63 -1.60
N THR A 54 10.81 -10.62 -1.81
CA THR A 54 11.40 -10.41 -3.14
C THR A 54 11.70 -11.70 -3.90
N ALA A 55 11.77 -12.83 -3.21
CA ALA A 55 12.08 -14.12 -3.85
C ALA A 55 10.92 -15.12 -3.73
N PHE A 56 10.39 -15.36 -2.52
CA PHE A 56 9.43 -16.44 -2.29
C PHE A 56 8.00 -16.05 -2.70
N GLU A 57 7.49 -14.91 -2.22
CA GLU A 57 6.11 -14.49 -2.48
C GLU A 57 5.78 -14.34 -3.98
N PRO A 58 6.68 -13.79 -4.83
CA PRO A 58 6.44 -13.77 -6.27
C PRO A 58 6.27 -15.16 -6.89
N ARG A 59 7.09 -16.13 -6.48
CA ARG A 59 6.93 -17.52 -6.93
C ARG A 59 5.66 -18.15 -6.39
N ARG A 60 5.29 -17.85 -5.14
CA ARG A 60 4.06 -18.38 -4.53
C ARG A 60 2.82 -17.85 -5.25
N ALA A 61 2.76 -16.55 -5.52
CA ALA A 61 1.66 -15.90 -6.26
C ALA A 61 1.57 -16.40 -7.71
N ALA A 62 2.71 -16.60 -8.38
CA ALA A 62 2.75 -17.07 -9.77
C ALA A 62 2.08 -18.44 -9.98
N ASN A 63 2.08 -19.32 -8.97
CA ASN A 63 1.35 -20.61 -9.03
C ASN A 63 -0.17 -20.44 -9.22
N TYR A 64 -0.70 -19.23 -8.97
CA TYR A 64 -2.10 -18.87 -9.11
C TYR A 64 -2.35 -17.88 -10.27
N GLY A 65 -1.34 -17.61 -11.09
CA GLY A 65 -1.44 -16.64 -12.19
C GLY A 65 -1.52 -15.18 -11.72
N ILE A 66 -1.07 -14.90 -10.49
CA ILE A 66 -1.07 -13.56 -9.90
C ILE A 66 0.35 -13.00 -9.94
N GLN A 67 0.49 -11.77 -10.43
CA GLN A 67 1.76 -11.03 -10.40
C GLN A 67 1.90 -10.31 -9.06
N HIS A 68 3.01 -10.53 -8.37
CA HIS A 68 3.28 -9.97 -7.05
C HIS A 68 4.37 -8.91 -7.13
N TYR A 69 4.11 -7.80 -6.45
CA TYR A 69 5.02 -6.67 -6.30
C TYR A 69 5.20 -6.37 -4.82
N THR A 70 6.24 -5.65 -4.44
CA THR A 70 6.52 -5.36 -3.03
C THR A 70 7.05 -3.95 -2.77
N TRP A 71 6.92 -3.50 -1.53
CA TRP A 71 7.51 -2.26 -1.02
C TRP A 71 8.39 -2.58 0.18
N LEU A 72 9.52 -1.89 0.29
CA LEU A 72 10.50 -2.15 1.34
C LEU A 72 10.56 -0.99 2.34
N CYS A 73 10.48 -1.32 3.62
CA CYS A 73 10.61 -0.37 4.72
C CYS A 73 10.86 -1.08 6.06
N ILE A 74 11.09 -0.29 7.10
CA ILE A 74 10.67 -0.64 8.47
C ILE A 74 9.31 0.02 8.76
N ASN A 75 8.34 -0.76 9.25
CA ASN A 75 6.99 -0.28 9.51
C ASN A 75 6.98 0.72 10.68
N ALA A 76 6.06 1.70 10.65
CA ALA A 76 5.94 2.72 11.70
C ALA A 76 5.76 2.14 13.12
N LYS A 77 5.16 0.94 13.26
CA LYS A 77 5.03 0.26 14.57
C LYS A 77 6.37 -0.17 15.17
N GLU A 78 7.36 -0.46 14.33
CA GLU A 78 8.72 -0.88 14.74
C GLU A 78 9.70 0.32 14.80
N ALA A 79 9.26 1.51 14.36
CA ALA A 79 10.09 2.71 14.23
C ALA A 79 10.49 3.37 15.57
N GLU A 80 9.95 2.90 16.71
CA GLU A 80 10.37 3.38 18.03
C GLU A 80 11.85 3.05 18.33
N ASN A 81 12.37 1.95 17.77
CA ASN A 81 13.80 1.67 17.82
C ASN A 81 14.53 2.35 16.64
N VAL A 82 14.89 3.62 16.83
CA VAL A 82 15.56 4.44 15.79
C VAL A 82 16.91 3.84 15.36
N SER A 83 17.66 3.19 16.26
CA SER A 83 18.95 2.58 15.91
C SER A 83 18.74 1.44 14.91
N LEU A 84 17.85 0.50 15.26
CA LEU A 84 17.51 -0.60 14.38
C LEU A 84 16.89 -0.12 13.06
N SER A 85 16.04 0.91 13.13
CA SER A 85 15.43 1.51 11.94
C SER A 85 16.47 1.99 10.94
N ARG A 86 17.54 2.64 11.41
CA ARG A 86 18.65 3.09 10.57
C ARG A 86 19.42 1.95 9.94
N GLU A 87 19.65 0.87 10.70
CA GLU A 87 20.30 -0.34 10.17
C GLU A 87 19.46 -0.96 9.05
N VAL A 88 18.14 -1.03 9.22
CA VAL A 88 17.21 -1.52 8.19
C VAL A 88 17.17 -0.59 6.98
N ILE A 89 17.04 0.72 7.18
CA ILE A 89 17.05 1.72 6.09
C ILE A 89 18.34 1.64 5.27
N ALA A 90 19.49 1.49 5.94
CA ALA A 90 20.78 1.36 5.26
C ALA A 90 20.91 0.08 4.43
N MET A 91 20.18 -0.98 4.79
CA MET A 91 20.17 -2.26 4.07
C MET A 91 19.24 -2.26 2.84
N ILE A 92 18.11 -1.52 2.86
CA ILE A 92 17.12 -1.51 1.76
C ILE A 92 17.74 -1.39 0.36
N PRO A 93 18.75 -0.52 0.09
CA PRO A 93 19.39 -0.41 -1.22
C PRO A 93 19.87 -1.73 -1.83
N GLU A 94 20.22 -2.74 -1.02
CA GLU A 94 20.66 -4.05 -1.51
C GLU A 94 19.56 -4.82 -2.26
N PHE A 95 18.29 -4.46 -2.04
CA PHE A 95 17.12 -5.14 -2.59
C PHE A 95 16.39 -4.35 -3.68
N LEU A 96 16.66 -3.05 -3.86
CA LEU A 96 15.89 -2.19 -4.77
C LEU A 96 15.92 -2.63 -6.25
N GLU A 97 17.01 -3.28 -6.68
CA GLU A 97 17.13 -3.79 -8.05
C GLU A 97 16.48 -5.17 -8.25
N ARG A 98 15.86 -5.76 -7.20
CA ARG A 98 15.14 -7.03 -7.33
C ARG A 98 13.87 -6.81 -8.17
N PRO A 99 13.52 -7.74 -9.07
CA PRO A 99 12.27 -7.63 -9.84
C PRO A 99 11.06 -7.50 -8.93
N GLY A 100 10.13 -6.62 -9.28
CA GLY A 100 8.87 -6.44 -8.55
C GLY A 100 8.93 -5.47 -7.37
N VAL A 101 10.10 -4.93 -7.00
CA VAL A 101 10.20 -3.90 -5.95
C VAL A 101 9.71 -2.55 -6.49
N LEU A 102 8.61 -2.04 -5.94
CA LEU A 102 7.96 -0.81 -6.41
C LEU A 102 8.60 0.46 -5.86
N GLY A 103 9.15 0.40 -4.65
CA GLY A 103 9.80 1.52 -4.00
C GLY A 103 9.81 1.38 -2.47
N ILE A 104 9.71 2.51 -1.79
CA ILE A 104 9.80 2.61 -0.32
C ILE A 104 8.40 2.69 0.29
N GLY A 105 8.06 1.72 1.13
CA GLY A 105 6.73 1.61 1.73
C GLY A 105 6.53 0.31 2.50
N GLU A 106 5.56 0.21 3.41
CA GLU A 106 4.62 1.25 3.82
C GLU A 106 5.22 2.13 4.95
N ILE A 107 5.53 3.39 4.65
CA ILE A 107 6.20 4.31 5.60
C ILE A 107 5.23 5.37 6.12
N GLY A 108 5.41 5.88 7.33
CA GLY A 108 4.52 6.92 7.84
C GLY A 108 4.54 7.02 9.35
N LEU A 109 3.39 7.39 9.91
CA LEU A 109 3.19 7.56 11.34
C LEU A 109 2.09 6.61 11.83
N ASN A 110 2.21 6.14 13.07
CA ASN A 110 1.21 5.30 13.71
C ASN A 110 0.72 5.91 15.04
N LYS A 111 1.62 6.49 15.85
CA LYS A 111 1.34 7.20 17.11
C LYS A 111 1.84 8.66 17.11
N ASN A 112 2.29 9.16 15.96
CA ASN A 112 2.80 10.52 15.78
C ASN A 112 4.00 10.86 16.70
N THR A 113 4.82 9.87 17.05
CA THR A 113 5.96 10.11 17.95
C THR A 113 7.11 10.78 17.22
N ARG A 114 8.03 11.40 17.98
CA ARG A 114 9.26 11.96 17.43
C ARG A 114 10.13 10.90 16.74
N ASN A 115 10.13 9.67 17.26
CA ASN A 115 10.90 8.57 16.70
C ASN A 115 10.33 8.16 15.34
N GLU A 116 9.00 7.99 15.25
CA GLU A 116 8.32 7.73 13.97
C GLU A 116 8.61 8.82 12.94
N VAL A 117 8.58 10.11 13.34
CA VAL A 117 8.90 11.24 12.43
C VAL A 117 10.34 11.16 11.92
N ILE A 118 11.32 10.86 12.80
CA ILE A 118 12.73 10.71 12.38
C ILE A 118 12.85 9.60 11.33
N VAL A 119 12.30 8.42 11.62
CA VAL A 119 12.38 7.25 10.74
C VAL A 119 11.61 7.48 9.43
N PHE A 120 10.46 8.14 9.48
CA PHE A 120 9.70 8.52 8.30
C PHE A 120 10.50 9.43 7.37
N LEU A 121 11.11 10.50 7.90
CA LEU A 121 11.92 11.42 7.11
C LEU A 121 13.18 10.75 6.55
N GLU A 122 13.80 9.82 7.29
CA GLU A 122 14.94 9.05 6.80
C GLU A 122 14.55 8.10 5.65
N HIS A 123 13.36 7.49 5.67
CA HIS A 123 12.83 6.75 4.53
C HIS A 123 12.52 7.63 3.33
N VAL A 124 11.92 8.81 3.54
CA VAL A 124 11.65 9.78 2.46
C VAL A 124 12.97 10.20 1.81
N ASP A 125 13.99 10.49 2.62
CA ASP A 125 15.32 10.84 2.11
C ASP A 125 15.97 9.68 1.32
N LEU A 126 15.81 8.44 1.77
CA LEU A 126 16.21 7.26 1.00
C LEU A 126 15.50 7.21 -0.35
N ALA A 127 14.16 7.32 -0.36
CA ALA A 127 13.36 7.29 -1.59
C ALA A 127 13.80 8.36 -2.59
N MET A 128 14.13 9.57 -2.12
CA MET A 128 14.64 10.64 -2.98
C MET A 128 16.04 10.35 -3.53
N LYS A 129 16.95 9.79 -2.72
CA LYS A 129 18.31 9.44 -3.15
C LYS A 129 18.31 8.32 -4.19
N THR A 130 17.35 7.40 -4.12
CA THR A 130 17.24 6.25 -5.01
C THR A 130 16.16 6.39 -6.07
N ASN A 131 15.50 7.55 -6.16
CA ASN A 131 14.43 7.87 -7.13
C ASN A 131 13.24 6.88 -7.10
N GLU A 132 12.86 6.44 -5.91
CA GLU A 132 11.81 5.43 -5.73
C GLU A 132 10.41 6.06 -5.54
N GLN A 133 9.37 5.28 -5.85
CA GLN A 133 8.01 5.63 -5.46
C GLN A 133 7.83 5.49 -3.95
N ILE A 134 6.79 6.13 -3.41
CA ILE A 134 6.47 6.09 -1.98
C ILE A 134 5.05 5.59 -1.78
N LEU A 135 4.90 4.64 -0.85
CA LEU A 135 3.62 4.25 -0.28
C LEU A 135 3.57 4.65 1.21
N ILE A 136 2.52 5.37 1.58
CA ILE A 136 2.37 5.98 2.89
C ILE A 136 1.31 5.28 3.74
N HIS A 137 1.66 4.99 4.99
CA HIS A 137 0.75 4.62 6.07
C HIS A 137 0.21 5.86 6.78
N THR A 138 -1.11 6.00 6.86
CA THR A 138 -1.76 6.98 7.74
C THR A 138 -2.20 6.33 9.07
N PRO A 139 -2.09 7.05 10.21
CA PRO A 139 -2.44 6.50 11.53
C PRO A 139 -3.87 5.99 11.64
N HIS A 140 -4.15 5.34 12.77
CA HIS A 140 -5.47 4.80 13.09
C HIS A 140 -6.28 5.72 14.01
N LEU A 141 -7.62 5.60 13.96
CA LEU A 141 -8.57 6.13 14.95
C LEU A 141 -8.33 7.62 15.29
N GLU A 142 -8.11 7.94 16.57
CA GLU A 142 -8.02 9.30 17.11
C GLU A 142 -6.89 10.12 16.50
N ASP A 143 -5.80 9.45 16.11
CA ASP A 143 -4.61 10.09 15.53
C ASP A 143 -4.70 10.32 14.02
N LYS A 144 -5.71 9.75 13.35
CA LYS A 144 -5.77 9.69 11.87
C LYS A 144 -5.72 11.07 11.23
N PHE A 145 -6.60 11.99 11.62
CA PHE A 145 -6.68 13.29 10.97
C PHE A 145 -5.40 14.11 11.19
N GLN A 146 -4.96 14.21 12.45
CA GLN A 146 -3.76 14.97 12.80
C GLN A 146 -2.51 14.39 12.13
N GLY A 147 -2.30 13.07 12.23
CA GLY A 147 -1.12 12.46 11.64
C GLY A 147 -1.13 12.45 10.12
N THR A 148 -2.31 12.34 9.48
CA THR A 148 -2.41 12.54 8.01
C THR A 148 -1.98 13.96 7.64
N ARG A 149 -2.45 14.99 8.37
CA ARG A 149 -2.00 16.37 8.13
C ARG A 149 -0.50 16.54 8.34
N MET A 150 0.07 15.98 9.40
CA MET A 150 1.51 16.02 9.66
C MET A 150 2.31 15.38 8.51
N ILE A 151 1.89 14.21 8.05
CA ILE A 151 2.48 13.52 6.90
C ILE A 151 2.43 14.41 5.66
N LEU A 152 1.25 14.96 5.33
CA LEU A 152 1.09 15.83 4.17
C LEU A 152 1.98 17.08 4.28
N ASP A 153 2.03 17.74 5.44
CA ASP A 153 2.86 18.93 5.65
C ASP A 153 4.36 18.60 5.47
N MET A 154 4.82 17.43 5.95
CA MET A 154 6.20 16.96 5.75
C MET A 154 6.50 16.65 4.27
N LEU A 155 5.59 15.97 3.57
CA LEU A 155 5.76 15.64 2.14
C LEU A 155 5.71 16.90 1.27
N VAL A 156 4.79 17.82 1.54
CA VAL A 156 4.65 19.10 0.82
C VAL A 156 5.85 20.02 1.08
N GLY A 157 6.43 19.95 2.27
CA GLY A 157 7.61 20.73 2.65
C GLY A 157 8.91 20.30 1.94
N ASP A 158 8.96 19.10 1.33
CA ASP A 158 10.13 18.62 0.59
C ASP A 158 9.96 18.84 -0.93
N SER A 159 10.67 19.82 -1.47
CA SER A 159 10.60 20.18 -2.89
C SER A 159 11.11 19.10 -3.85
N ARG A 160 11.77 18.04 -3.35
CA ARG A 160 12.23 16.92 -4.17
C ARG A 160 11.10 15.97 -4.55
N ILE A 161 10.00 15.97 -3.79
CA ILE A 161 8.92 14.99 -3.93
C ILE A 161 8.02 15.35 -5.11
N ASP A 162 7.94 14.44 -6.08
CA ASP A 162 6.85 14.42 -7.05
C ASP A 162 5.62 13.75 -6.44
N ARG A 163 4.60 14.55 -6.18
CA ARG A 163 3.34 14.12 -5.55
C ARG A 163 2.61 13.06 -6.38
N ALA A 164 2.81 13.02 -7.70
CA ALA A 164 2.23 11.99 -8.56
C ALA A 164 2.86 10.60 -8.36
N ARG A 165 4.01 10.50 -7.69
CA ARG A 165 4.71 9.25 -7.35
C ARG A 165 4.47 8.77 -5.92
N VAL A 166 3.56 9.41 -5.18
CA VAL A 166 3.23 9.06 -3.79
C VAL A 166 1.76 8.62 -3.67
N LEU A 167 1.55 7.46 -3.05
CA LEU A 167 0.24 6.95 -2.66
C LEU A 167 0.06 7.08 -1.15
N VAL A 168 -0.91 7.91 -0.74
CA VAL A 168 -1.34 8.02 0.65
C VAL A 168 -2.46 7.02 0.89
N ASP A 169 -2.15 5.96 1.62
CA ASP A 169 -3.07 4.86 1.85
C ASP A 169 -3.89 5.05 3.14
N HIS A 170 -4.90 4.20 3.28
CA HIS A 170 -5.83 4.14 4.39
C HIS A 170 -6.61 5.44 4.59
N VAL A 171 -6.88 6.21 3.53
CA VAL A 171 -7.72 7.40 3.65
C VAL A 171 -9.14 7.03 4.10
N GLU A 172 -9.75 7.95 4.82
CA GLU A 172 -11.16 7.92 5.23
C GLU A 172 -11.84 9.21 4.77
N GLU A 173 -13.16 9.31 4.95
CA GLU A 173 -13.99 10.40 4.43
C GLU A 173 -13.50 11.78 4.84
N HIS A 174 -12.93 11.88 6.04
CA HIS A 174 -12.45 13.13 6.63
C HIS A 174 -10.98 13.45 6.30
N THR A 175 -10.26 12.58 5.57
CA THR A 175 -8.85 12.77 5.18
C THR A 175 -8.62 12.76 3.67
N ILE A 176 -9.43 12.02 2.91
CA ILE A 176 -9.29 11.85 1.46
C ILE A 176 -9.19 13.18 0.70
N LYS A 177 -10.00 14.18 1.06
CA LYS A 177 -9.98 15.49 0.39
C LYS A 177 -8.61 16.15 0.49
N HIS A 178 -7.98 16.11 1.67
CA HIS A 178 -6.68 16.72 1.89
C HIS A 178 -5.57 16.05 1.07
N VAL A 179 -5.68 14.74 0.85
CA VAL A 179 -4.74 14.00 0.01
C VAL A 179 -4.90 14.38 -1.46
N LEU A 180 -6.14 14.40 -1.96
CA LEU A 180 -6.44 14.72 -3.35
C LEU A 180 -6.16 16.18 -3.71
N ASP A 181 -6.50 17.12 -2.83
CA ASP A 181 -6.27 18.56 -3.04
C ASP A 181 -4.77 18.88 -3.23
N GLU A 182 -3.90 18.12 -2.55
CA GLU A 182 -2.45 18.26 -2.69
C GLU A 182 -1.89 17.53 -3.92
N GLY A 183 -2.69 16.74 -4.65
CA GLY A 183 -2.28 16.06 -5.89
C GLY A 183 -1.64 14.68 -5.70
N PHE A 184 -1.78 14.08 -4.52
CA PHE A 184 -1.35 12.71 -4.23
C PHE A 184 -2.36 11.67 -4.77
N TRP A 185 -1.96 10.41 -4.82
CA TRP A 185 -2.90 9.29 -4.96
C TRP A 185 -3.48 8.92 -3.60
N ALA A 186 -4.73 8.44 -3.56
CA ALA A 186 -5.40 8.08 -2.32
C ALA A 186 -5.87 6.61 -2.35
N GLY A 187 -5.43 5.84 -1.35
CA GLY A 187 -5.80 4.43 -1.16
C GLY A 187 -6.88 4.27 -0.09
N MET A 188 -7.97 3.59 -0.44
CA MET A 188 -9.09 3.30 0.46
C MET A 188 -9.05 1.82 0.87
N THR A 189 -8.81 1.58 2.14
CA THR A 189 -8.66 0.22 2.67
C THR A 189 -9.98 -0.35 3.15
N LEU A 190 -10.35 -1.47 2.55
CA LEU A 190 -11.61 -2.18 2.77
C LEU A 190 -11.51 -3.14 3.97
N TYR A 191 -11.34 -2.55 5.15
CA TYR A 191 -11.25 -3.25 6.44
C TYR A 191 -12.42 -2.81 7.34
N PRO A 192 -13.60 -3.43 7.23
CA PRO A 192 -14.86 -2.87 7.73
C PRO A 192 -14.90 -2.51 9.21
N VAL A 193 -14.12 -3.20 10.05
CA VAL A 193 -14.10 -2.97 11.50
C VAL A 193 -13.30 -1.73 11.89
N SER A 194 -12.20 -1.46 11.19
CA SER A 194 -11.19 -0.47 11.62
C SER A 194 -10.92 0.65 10.60
N LYS A 195 -11.37 0.51 9.36
CA LYS A 195 -11.15 1.45 8.24
C LYS A 195 -12.46 1.63 7.45
N CYS A 196 -12.48 1.38 6.15
CA CYS A 196 -13.66 1.56 5.30
C CYS A 196 -14.46 0.27 5.10
N THR A 197 -15.77 0.41 4.94
CA THR A 197 -16.61 -0.62 4.32
C THR A 197 -16.64 -0.40 2.80
N PRO A 198 -17.02 -1.40 1.99
CA PRO A 198 -17.30 -1.20 0.57
C PRO A 198 -18.23 -0.02 0.29
N ALA A 199 -19.35 0.08 1.02
CA ALA A 199 -20.31 1.17 0.86
C ALA A 199 -19.67 2.56 1.10
N ARG A 200 -18.89 2.70 2.18
CA ARG A 200 -18.19 3.96 2.52
C ARG A 200 -17.14 4.33 1.47
N ALA A 201 -16.42 3.35 0.94
CA ALA A 201 -15.48 3.58 -0.17
C ALA A 201 -16.22 4.03 -1.44
N VAL A 202 -17.40 3.47 -1.74
CA VAL A 202 -18.22 3.92 -2.87
C VAL A 202 -18.73 5.35 -2.66
N ASP A 203 -19.14 5.71 -1.44
CA ASP A 203 -19.55 7.09 -1.11
C ASP A 203 -18.41 8.09 -1.41
N MET A 204 -17.16 7.72 -1.11
CA MET A 204 -15.99 8.53 -1.44
C MET A 204 -15.74 8.64 -2.95
N VAL A 205 -15.89 7.55 -3.72
CA VAL A 205 -15.80 7.61 -5.20
C VAL A 205 -16.91 8.48 -5.79
N GLU A 206 -18.13 8.42 -5.26
CA GLU A 206 -19.26 9.26 -5.68
C GLU A 206 -19.00 10.75 -5.41
N MET A 207 -18.34 11.07 -4.29
CA MET A 207 -18.06 12.45 -3.89
C MET A 207 -16.90 13.09 -4.64
N TYR A 208 -15.82 12.34 -4.89
CA TYR A 208 -14.56 12.88 -5.42
C TYR A 208 -14.25 12.44 -6.85
N GLY A 209 -15.01 11.50 -7.40
CA GLY A 209 -14.75 10.88 -8.70
C GLY A 209 -13.70 9.77 -8.62
N PRO A 210 -13.56 8.93 -9.67
CA PRO A 210 -12.70 7.75 -9.64
C PRO A 210 -11.21 8.05 -9.91
N GLU A 211 -10.85 9.28 -10.31
CA GLU A 211 -9.46 9.61 -10.66
C GLU A 211 -8.58 9.63 -9.41
N ARG A 212 -7.40 9.01 -9.50
CA ARG A 212 -6.41 8.90 -8.42
C ARG A 212 -6.87 8.14 -7.15
N LEU A 213 -8.00 7.44 -7.23
CA LEU A 213 -8.49 6.60 -6.14
C LEU A 213 -8.18 5.12 -6.38
N LEU A 214 -7.67 4.46 -5.35
CA LEU A 214 -7.46 3.02 -5.33
C LEU A 214 -8.24 2.42 -4.18
N VAL A 215 -8.63 1.15 -4.31
CA VAL A 215 -9.12 0.34 -3.18
C VAL A 215 -8.21 -0.86 -2.98
N ASN A 216 -8.02 -1.25 -1.72
CA ASN A 216 -7.24 -2.43 -1.36
C ASN A 216 -7.89 -3.19 -0.22
N SER A 217 -7.48 -4.46 -0.05
CA SER A 217 -7.94 -5.27 1.08
C SER A 217 -7.17 -4.98 2.37
N ALA A 218 -5.90 -4.59 2.27
CA ALA A 218 -4.91 -4.62 3.36
C ALA A 218 -5.02 -5.91 4.18
N GLY A 219 -5.21 -7.04 3.49
CA GLY A 219 -5.41 -8.34 4.13
C GLY A 219 -4.21 -8.72 4.98
N ASP A 220 -4.45 -8.91 6.28
CA ASP A 220 -3.44 -9.22 7.28
C ASP A 220 -3.92 -10.33 8.26
N TRP A 221 -3.25 -10.43 9.41
CA TRP A 221 -3.58 -11.34 10.51
C TRP A 221 -4.97 -11.15 11.14
N GLY A 222 -5.57 -9.96 11.00
CA GLY A 222 -6.86 -9.68 11.59
C GLY A 222 -8.03 -10.11 10.68
N PRO A 223 -9.27 -9.76 11.05
CA PRO A 223 -10.49 -10.21 10.37
C PRO A 223 -10.68 -9.53 9.00
N SER A 224 -9.84 -9.91 8.04
CA SER A 224 -9.79 -9.43 6.67
C SER A 224 -10.14 -10.52 5.66
N LYS A 225 -10.67 -10.11 4.50
CA LYS A 225 -11.17 -11.02 3.46
C LYS A 225 -10.40 -10.83 2.15
N PRO A 226 -10.00 -11.91 1.46
CA PRO A 226 -9.46 -11.81 0.09
C PRO A 226 -10.51 -11.27 -0.90
N THR A 227 -11.80 -11.32 -0.54
CA THR A 227 -12.90 -10.81 -1.38
C THR A 227 -13.17 -9.33 -1.20
N ALA A 228 -12.41 -8.58 -0.40
CA ALA A 228 -12.75 -7.20 -0.07
C ALA A 228 -12.88 -6.29 -1.32
N VAL A 229 -11.91 -6.33 -2.25
CA VAL A 229 -11.98 -5.58 -3.52
C VAL A 229 -13.14 -6.08 -4.41
N PRO A 230 -13.36 -7.41 -4.59
CA PRO A 230 -14.58 -7.94 -5.21
C PRO A 230 -15.90 -7.43 -4.59
N ASP A 231 -15.99 -7.36 -3.26
CA ASP A 231 -17.18 -6.88 -2.56
C ASP A 231 -17.44 -5.39 -2.87
N PHE A 232 -16.38 -4.58 -3.01
CA PHE A 232 -16.48 -3.20 -3.51
C PHE A 232 -16.94 -3.11 -4.96
N ILE A 233 -16.42 -3.97 -5.85
CA ILE A 233 -16.88 -4.04 -7.25
C ILE A 233 -18.38 -4.35 -7.31
N LEU A 234 -18.85 -5.30 -6.50
CA LEU A 234 -20.27 -5.66 -6.43
C LEU A 234 -21.12 -4.51 -5.88
N GLU A 235 -20.64 -3.79 -4.87
CA GLU A 235 -21.34 -2.63 -4.32
C GLU A 235 -21.46 -1.50 -5.35
N MET A 236 -20.38 -1.18 -6.09
CA MET A 236 -20.43 -0.20 -7.18
C MET A 236 -21.46 -0.60 -8.25
N ARG A 237 -21.47 -1.87 -8.68
CA ARG A 237 -22.46 -2.38 -9.65
C ARG A 237 -23.88 -2.27 -9.12
N ARG A 238 -24.09 -2.63 -7.85
CA ARG A 238 -25.40 -2.57 -7.20
C ARG A 238 -25.97 -1.16 -7.19
N ARG A 239 -25.09 -0.14 -7.08
CA ARG A 239 -25.47 1.28 -7.16
C ARG A 239 -25.57 1.83 -8.59
N GLY A 240 -25.36 1.01 -9.62
CA GLY A 240 -25.54 1.38 -11.02
C GLY A 240 -24.34 2.13 -11.63
N HIS A 241 -23.16 2.07 -11.02
CA HIS A 241 -21.94 2.64 -11.59
C HIS A 241 -21.52 1.92 -12.88
N ALA A 242 -21.04 2.68 -13.86
CA ALA A 242 -20.56 2.11 -15.11
C ALA A 242 -19.30 1.25 -14.89
N GLU A 243 -19.18 0.14 -15.63
CA GLU A 243 -18.01 -0.76 -15.55
C GLU A 243 -16.68 -0.03 -15.78
N SER A 244 -16.66 1.04 -16.60
CA SER A 244 -15.48 1.87 -16.82
C SER A 244 -15.03 2.62 -15.57
N ALA A 245 -15.96 3.15 -14.78
CA ALA A 245 -15.65 3.82 -13.52
C ALA A 245 -15.12 2.83 -12.47
N ILE A 246 -15.72 1.64 -12.40
CA ILE A 246 -15.24 0.57 -11.52
C ILE A 246 -13.82 0.14 -11.92
N ARG A 247 -13.61 -0.14 -13.21
CA ARG A 247 -12.32 -0.52 -13.77
C ARG A 247 -11.26 0.54 -13.52
N ARG A 248 -11.62 1.84 -13.58
CA ARG A 248 -10.70 2.93 -13.27
C ARG A 248 -10.10 2.77 -11.87
N VAL A 249 -10.93 2.55 -10.86
CA VAL A 249 -10.50 2.46 -9.45
C VAL A 249 -9.74 1.16 -9.16
N VAL A 250 -10.20 0.01 -9.67
CA VAL A 250 -9.68 -1.31 -9.26
C VAL A 250 -8.58 -1.87 -10.16
N TYR A 251 -8.34 -1.27 -11.33
CA TYR A 251 -7.39 -1.80 -12.31
C TYR A 251 -6.52 -0.71 -12.94
N GLU A 252 -7.12 0.34 -13.52
CA GLU A 252 -6.35 1.34 -14.27
C GLU A 252 -5.53 2.24 -13.36
N ASN A 253 -6.08 2.71 -12.24
CA ASN A 253 -5.37 3.54 -11.27
C ASN A 253 -4.21 2.79 -10.60
N PRO A 254 -4.38 1.57 -10.05
CA PRO A 254 -3.24 0.78 -9.55
C PRO A 254 -2.16 0.59 -10.61
N LYS A 255 -2.55 0.20 -11.83
CA LYS A 255 -1.60 -0.01 -12.93
C LYS A 255 -0.86 1.28 -13.31
N GLN A 256 -1.56 2.40 -13.41
CA GLN A 256 -0.98 3.71 -13.74
C GLN A 256 -0.04 4.18 -12.64
N PHE A 257 -0.43 4.00 -11.37
CA PHE A 257 0.42 4.37 -10.25
C PHE A 257 1.70 3.54 -10.25
N PHE A 258 1.60 2.21 -10.36
CA PHE A 258 2.74 1.30 -10.35
C PHE A 258 3.64 1.42 -11.59
N SER A 259 3.11 1.80 -12.75
CA SER A 259 3.92 1.96 -13.97
C SER A 259 4.94 3.11 -13.90
N GLN A 260 4.94 3.88 -12.80
CA GLN A 260 5.96 4.88 -12.53
C GLN A 260 7.21 4.28 -11.85
N SER A 261 7.15 3.02 -11.40
CA SER A 261 8.28 2.29 -10.81
C SER A 261 9.03 1.52 -11.88
N ARG A 262 10.36 1.51 -11.73
CA ARG A 262 11.25 0.67 -12.54
C ARG A 262 11.07 -0.84 -12.28
N GLY A 263 10.57 -1.21 -11.10
CA GLY A 263 10.33 -2.61 -10.74
C GLY A 263 8.99 -3.17 -11.24
N PHE A 264 8.15 -2.33 -11.86
CA PHE A 264 6.85 -2.76 -12.37
C PHE A 264 6.93 -3.24 -13.81
N ALA A 265 7.01 -4.57 -13.98
CA ALA A 265 6.73 -5.25 -15.24
C ALA A 265 5.42 -6.02 -15.10
N PHE A 266 4.40 -5.68 -15.90
CA PHE A 266 3.06 -6.25 -15.79
C PHE A 266 2.56 -6.81 -17.12
N ASP A 267 2.27 -8.11 -17.12
CA ASP A 267 1.67 -8.83 -18.23
C ASP A 267 0.15 -8.83 -18.06
N PRO A 268 -0.62 -8.05 -18.84
CA PRO A 268 -2.07 -8.06 -18.72
C PRO A 268 -2.65 -9.43 -19.10
N PRO A 269 -3.72 -9.89 -18.44
CA PRO A 269 -4.45 -11.08 -18.86
C PRO A 269 -5.03 -10.89 -20.27
N GLU A 270 -5.11 -11.99 -21.03
CA GLU A 270 -5.74 -12.04 -22.36
C GLU A 270 -7.23 -11.67 -22.34
#